data_AF-A0A963Y6J3-F1
#
_entry.id   AF-A0A963Y6J3-F1
#
_cell.length_a   1.000
_cell.length_b   1.000
_cell.length_c   1.000
_cell.angle_alpha   90.00
_cell.angle_beta   90.00
_cell.angle_gamma   90.00
#
_symmetry.space_group_name_H-M   'P 1'
#
loop_
_entity.id
_entity.type
_entity.pdbx_description
1 polymer ?
#
loop_
_entity_poly.entity_id
_entity_poly.type
_entity_poly.pdbx_seq_one_letter_code
_entity_poly.pdbx_strand_id
1 'polypeptide(L)'
;MTRPVSAIPNLGPASQEAFARAGIHSAEEIEALGPDAAYERLLQSGAAPHFIGYYVLVMGLQGRPWNDCQGEEKARLRQRFDAIKARVGARPSPAARDARFEAAMDEIGLRPRQRVR
;
A
#
# COMPACT_ATOMS: atom_id res chain seq x y z
N MET A 1 0.82 -24.29 7.61
CA MET A 1 0.95 -23.12 8.50
C MET A 1 1.34 -21.94 7.63
N THR A 2 0.72 -20.77 7.81
CA THR A 2 1.10 -19.55 7.08
C THR A 2 2.38 -18.98 7.68
N ARG A 3 3.32 -18.55 6.84
CA ARG A 3 4.52 -17.89 7.31
C ARG A 3 4.21 -16.43 7.65
N PRO A 4 4.84 -15.87 8.71
CA PRO A 4 4.74 -14.44 8.97
C PRO A 4 5.33 -13.64 7.80
N VAL A 5 4.88 -12.40 7.60
CA VAL A 5 5.43 -11.49 6.58
C VAL A 5 6.95 -11.31 6.75
N SER A 6 7.46 -11.31 7.98
CA SER A 6 8.90 -11.23 8.27
C SER A 6 9.70 -12.47 7.83
N ALA A 7 9.05 -13.53 7.33
CA ALA A 7 9.73 -14.67 6.73
C ALA A 7 10.19 -14.38 5.29
N ILE A 8 9.67 -13.34 4.64
CA ILE A 8 10.18 -12.87 3.35
C ILE A 8 11.55 -12.24 3.60
N PRO A 9 12.60 -12.64 2.85
CA PRO A 9 13.92 -12.05 2.99
C PRO A 9 13.89 -10.52 2.93
N ASN A 10 14.76 -9.89 3.72
CA ASN A 10 14.86 -8.44 3.89
C ASN A 10 13.69 -7.75 4.63
N LEU A 11 12.58 -8.44 4.92
CA LEU A 11 11.48 -7.88 5.71
C LEU A 11 11.65 -8.18 7.20
N GLY A 12 11.52 -7.15 8.04
CA GLY A 12 11.58 -7.28 9.49
C GLY A 12 10.23 -7.11 10.18
N PRO A 13 10.20 -7.13 11.53
CA PRO A 13 8.98 -6.94 12.32
C PRO A 13 8.21 -5.65 11.99
N ALA A 14 8.92 -4.55 11.72
CA ALA A 14 8.29 -3.28 11.32
C ALA A 14 7.51 -3.40 10.00
N SER A 15 8.03 -4.15 9.03
CA SER A 15 7.33 -4.42 7.77
C SER A 15 6.09 -5.28 8.02
N GLN A 16 6.20 -6.31 8.86
CA GLN A 16 5.08 -7.16 9.25
C GLN A 16 3.95 -6.35 9.90
N GLU A 17 4.26 -5.47 10.84
CA GLU A 17 3.25 -4.61 11.47
C GLU A 17 2.60 -3.65 10.46
N ALA A 18 3.39 -3.10 9.53
CA ALA A 18 2.87 -2.21 8.51
C ALA A 18 1.93 -2.93 7.53
N PHE A 19 2.29 -4.14 7.09
CA PHE A 19 1.44 -4.98 6.27
C PHE A 19 0.19 -5.48 7.02
N ALA A 20 0.31 -5.78 8.31
CA ALA A 20 -0.83 -6.15 9.15
C ALA A 20 -1.85 -4.99 9.25
N ARG A 21 -1.39 -3.73 9.38
CA ARG A 21 -2.28 -2.55 9.29
C ARG A 21 -2.93 -2.39 7.92
N ALA A 22 -2.30 -2.93 6.87
CA ALA A 22 -2.85 -3.00 5.52
C ALA A 22 -3.75 -4.23 5.26
N GLY A 23 -4.02 -5.04 6.30
CA GLY A 23 -4.84 -6.24 6.20
C GLY A 23 -4.17 -7.40 5.46
N ILE A 24 -2.83 -7.42 5.41
CA ILE A 24 -2.04 -8.53 4.87
C ILE A 24 -1.31 -9.20 6.03
N HIS A 25 -1.59 -10.48 6.29
CA HIS A 25 -1.16 -11.15 7.52
C HIS A 25 -0.13 -12.27 7.30
N SER A 26 0.12 -12.66 6.06
CA SER A 26 1.04 -13.76 5.73
C SER A 26 1.98 -13.45 4.56
N ALA A 27 3.11 -14.17 4.51
CA ALA A 27 4.02 -14.11 3.37
C ALA A 27 3.35 -14.68 2.10
N GLU A 28 2.54 -15.73 2.25
CA GLU A 28 1.81 -16.34 1.14
C GLU A 28 0.84 -15.35 0.47
N GLU A 29 0.15 -14.50 1.24
CA GLU A 29 -0.69 -13.44 0.68
C GLU A 29 0.11 -12.43 -0.15
N ILE A 30 1.31 -12.05 0.31
CA ILE A 30 2.19 -11.14 -0.42
C ILE A 30 2.71 -11.80 -1.71
N GLU A 31 3.11 -13.07 -1.64
CA GLU A 31 3.57 -13.84 -2.80
C GLU A 31 2.46 -13.99 -3.85
N ALA A 32 1.21 -14.24 -3.41
CA ALA A 32 0.05 -14.34 -4.28
C ALA A 32 -0.36 -13.00 -4.92
N LEU A 33 -0.24 -11.89 -4.19
CA LEU A 33 -0.52 -10.53 -4.70
C LEU A 33 0.60 -10.02 -5.62
N GLY A 34 1.84 -10.41 -5.35
CA GLY A 34 3.04 -9.81 -5.91
C GLY A 34 3.40 -8.44 -5.28
N PRO A 35 4.63 -7.96 -5.54
CA PRO A 35 5.18 -6.80 -4.83
C PRO A 35 4.41 -5.50 -5.08
N ASP A 36 3.93 -5.28 -6.30
CA ASP A 36 3.31 -4.01 -6.68
C ASP A 36 1.94 -3.84 -6.01
N ALA A 37 1.11 -4.88 -6.07
CA ALA A 37 -0.22 -4.87 -5.45
C ALA A 37 -0.13 -4.88 -3.91
N ALA A 38 0.80 -5.66 -3.34
CA ALA A 38 1.02 -5.67 -1.89
C ALA A 38 1.48 -4.30 -1.39
N TYR A 39 2.45 -3.67 -2.07
CA TYR A 39 2.94 -2.35 -1.69
C TYR A 39 1.89 -1.25 -1.94
N GLU A 40 1.09 -1.35 -3.00
CA GLU A 40 -0.03 -0.45 -3.24
C GLU A 40 -1.06 -0.52 -2.09
N ARG A 41 -1.42 -1.72 -1.64
CA ARG A 41 -2.31 -1.90 -0.47
C ARG A 41 -1.70 -1.31 0.81
N LEU A 42 -0.39 -1.45 0.99
CA LEU A 42 0.33 -0.84 2.10
C LEU A 42 0.24 0.70 2.07
N LEU A 43 0.41 1.34 0.91
CA LEU A 43 0.25 2.79 0.82
C LEU A 43 -1.20 3.23 1.02
N GLN A 44 -2.17 2.43 0.56
CA GLN A 44 -3.59 2.70 0.77
C GLN A 44 -4.01 2.64 2.24
N SER A 45 -3.27 1.92 3.10
CA SER A 45 -3.49 1.92 4.56
C SER A 45 -2.91 3.16 5.28
N GLY A 46 -2.30 4.08 4.54
CA GLY A 46 -1.72 5.33 5.07
C GLY A 46 -0.23 5.25 5.37
N ALA A 47 0.47 4.18 4.98
CA ALA A 47 1.91 4.13 5.09
C ALA A 47 2.58 5.19 4.21
N ALA A 48 3.63 5.83 4.71
CA ALA A 48 4.38 6.81 3.94
C ALA A 48 5.10 6.13 2.75
N PRO A 49 5.04 6.70 1.54
CA PRO A 49 5.70 6.13 0.36
C PRO A 49 7.22 6.16 0.52
N HIS A 50 7.85 4.99 0.52
CA HIS A 50 9.31 4.87 0.71
C HIS A 50 9.93 3.90 -0.29
N PHE A 51 10.68 4.42 -1.26
CA PHE A 51 11.21 3.62 -2.36
C PHE A 51 12.09 2.45 -1.93
N ILE A 52 12.92 2.65 -0.90
CA ILE A 52 13.74 1.56 -0.37
C ILE A 52 12.86 0.43 0.15
N GLY A 53 11.77 0.76 0.86
CA GLY A 53 10.83 -0.25 1.34
C GLY A 53 10.18 -1.04 0.21
N TYR A 54 9.88 -0.38 -0.92
CA TYR A 54 9.32 -1.03 -2.09
C TYR A 54 10.29 -2.01 -2.75
N TYR A 55 11.52 -1.59 -3.09
CA TYR A 55 12.42 -2.52 -3.78
C TYR A 55 12.95 -3.61 -2.83
N VAL A 56 13.06 -3.34 -1.53
CA VAL A 56 13.40 -4.36 -0.51
C VAL A 56 12.39 -5.51 -0.54
N LEU A 57 11.09 -5.21 -0.65
CA LEU A 57 10.05 -6.21 -0.85
C LEU A 57 10.25 -7.01 -2.16
N VAL A 58 10.53 -6.31 -3.27
CA VAL A 58 10.76 -6.95 -4.57
C VAL A 58 11.96 -7.91 -4.50
N MET A 59 13.08 -7.48 -3.92
CA MET A 59 14.27 -8.32 -3.75
C MET A 59 14.01 -9.50 -2.80
N GLY A 60 13.22 -9.26 -1.74
CA GLY A 60 12.79 -10.29 -0.81
C GLY A 60 12.03 -11.42 -1.48
N LEU A 61 11.05 -11.08 -2.32
CA LEU A 61 10.27 -12.06 -3.09
C LEU A 61 11.10 -12.82 -4.15
N GLN A 62 12.23 -12.28 -4.56
CA GLN A 62 13.19 -12.96 -5.45
C GLN A 62 14.22 -13.81 -4.68
N GLY A 63 14.22 -13.79 -3.35
CA GLY A 63 15.23 -14.45 -2.54
C GLY A 63 16.63 -13.81 -2.60
N ARG A 64 16.70 -12.54 -3.02
CA ARG A 64 17.96 -11.79 -3.19
C ARG A 64 18.21 -10.82 -2.03
N PRO A 65 19.47 -10.55 -1.67
CA PRO A 65 19.78 -9.50 -0.70
C PRO A 65 19.46 -8.14 -1.32
N TRP A 66 18.89 -7.22 -0.52
CA TRP A 66 18.36 -5.96 -1.06
C TRP A 66 19.41 -5.04 -1.71
N ASN A 67 20.69 -5.17 -1.33
CA ASN A 67 21.81 -4.38 -1.84
C ASN A 67 22.27 -4.79 -3.26
N ASP A 68 21.74 -5.89 -3.78
CA ASP A 68 21.96 -6.38 -5.14
C ASP A 68 21.15 -5.60 -6.20
N CYS A 69 20.15 -4.82 -5.77
CA CYS A 69 19.36 -3.98 -6.66
C CYS A 69 20.16 -2.76 -7.16
N GLN A 70 20.67 -2.83 -8.39
CA GLN A 70 21.58 -1.83 -8.96
C GLN A 70 21.23 -1.45 -10.41
N GLY A 71 21.88 -0.39 -10.92
CA GLY A 71 21.83 0.02 -12.32
C GLY A 71 20.41 0.19 -12.88
N GLU A 72 20.17 -0.41 -14.05
CA GLU A 72 18.88 -0.34 -14.74
C GLU A 72 17.73 -0.98 -13.96
N GLU A 73 17.97 -2.03 -13.18
CA GLU A 73 16.93 -2.68 -12.39
C GLU A 73 16.34 -1.67 -11.38
N LYS A 74 17.22 -0.95 -10.67
CA LYS A 74 16.80 0.10 -9.74
C LYS A 74 16.02 1.21 -10.45
N ALA A 75 16.42 1.59 -11.66
CA ALA A 75 15.69 2.58 -12.47
C ALA A 75 14.29 2.09 -12.88
N ARG A 76 14.16 0.82 -13.29
CA ARG A 76 12.85 0.20 -13.61
C ARG A 76 11.95 0.13 -12.38
N LEU A 77 12.49 -0.24 -11.22
CA LEU A 77 11.74 -0.25 -9.96
C LEU A 77 11.30 1.16 -9.54
N ARG A 78 12.13 2.19 -9.79
CA ARG A 78 11.75 3.58 -9.53
C ARG A 78 10.49 3.97 -10.31
N GLN A 79 10.45 3.65 -11.59
CA GLN A 79 9.29 3.96 -12.44
C GLN A 79 8.02 3.24 -11.95
N ARG A 80 8.13 1.95 -11.58
CA ARG A 80 7.02 1.18 -11.01
C ARG A 80 6.51 1.79 -9.70
N PHE A 81 7.43 2.15 -8.81
CA PHE A 81 7.10 2.82 -7.55
C PHE A 81 6.38 4.14 -7.74
N ASP A 82 6.87 5.00 -8.66
CA ASP A 82 6.24 6.29 -8.92
C ASP A 82 4.84 6.12 -9.53
N ALA A 83 4.63 5.09 -10.35
CA ALA A 83 3.31 4.73 -10.85
C ALA A 83 2.37 4.27 -9.72
N ILE A 84 2.84 3.45 -8.77
CA ILE A 84 2.06 3.05 -7.58
C ILE A 84 1.67 4.29 -6.77
N LYS A 85 2.64 5.15 -6.45
CA LYS A 85 2.42 6.39 -5.70
C LYS A 85 1.39 7.29 -6.38
N ALA A 86 1.46 7.44 -7.70
CA ALA A 86 0.51 8.23 -8.48
C ALA A 86 -0.91 7.64 -8.40
N ARG A 87 -1.08 6.32 -8.54
CA ARG A 87 -2.40 5.66 -8.40
C ARG A 87 -3.00 5.85 -7.02
N VAL A 88 -2.19 5.71 -5.97
CA VAL A 88 -2.65 5.89 -4.58
C VAL A 88 -2.99 7.35 -4.30
N GLY A 89 -2.18 8.30 -4.76
CA GLY A 89 -2.42 9.73 -4.60
C GLY A 89 -3.62 10.25 -5.41
N ALA A 90 -3.94 9.63 -6.54
CA ALA A 90 -5.14 9.95 -7.33
C ALA A 90 -6.43 9.46 -6.68
N ARG A 91 -6.35 8.58 -5.67
CA ARG A 91 -7.54 8.08 -4.97
C ARG A 91 -8.07 9.18 -4.05
N PRO A 92 -9.36 9.56 -4.14
CA PRO A 92 -9.92 10.57 -3.25
C PRO A 92 -9.80 10.10 -1.80
N SER A 93 -9.28 10.97 -0.95
CA SER A 93 -9.17 10.73 0.49
C SER A 93 -10.54 10.35 1.07
N PRO A 94 -10.62 9.64 2.20
CA PRO A 94 -11.90 9.39 2.88
C PRO A 94 -12.73 10.67 3.03
N ALA A 95 -12.11 11.77 3.49
CA ALA A 95 -12.77 13.06 3.60
C ALA A 95 -13.27 13.63 2.25
N ALA A 96 -12.51 13.48 1.16
CA ALA A 96 -12.96 13.91 -0.16
C ALA A 96 -14.09 13.02 -0.71
N ARG A 97 -14.11 11.73 -0.34
CA ARG A 97 -15.20 10.80 -0.66
C ARG A 97 -16.46 11.15 0.13
N ASP A 98 -16.32 11.43 1.43
CA ASP A 98 -17.42 11.84 2.30
C ASP A 98 -18.01 13.16 1.83
N ALA A 99 -17.18 14.16 1.53
CA ALA A 99 -17.64 15.44 0.97
C ALA A 99 -18.37 15.27 -0.37
N ARG A 100 -17.88 14.38 -1.24
CA ARG A 100 -18.57 14.05 -2.51
C ARG A 100 -19.90 13.33 -2.26
N PHE A 101 -19.95 12.45 -1.28
CA PHE A 101 -21.16 11.73 -0.91
C PHE A 101 -22.22 12.68 -0.33
N GLU A 102 -21.83 13.55 0.61
CA GLU A 102 -22.70 14.61 1.15
C GLU A 102 -23.19 15.55 0.05
N ALA A 103 -22.32 15.99 -0.86
CA ALA A 103 -22.73 16.81 -2.00
C ALA A 103 -23.74 16.10 -2.92
N ALA A 104 -23.54 14.80 -3.18
CA ALA A 104 -24.49 14.00 -3.95
C ALA A 104 -25.82 13.82 -3.22
N MET A 105 -25.80 13.69 -1.89
CA MET A 105 -27.01 13.64 -1.06
C MET A 105 -27.77 14.97 -1.07
N ASP A 106 -27.07 16.10 -1.02
CA ASP A 106 -27.66 17.43 -1.16
C ASP A 106 -28.31 17.64 -2.54
N GLU A 107 -27.69 17.17 -3.62
CA GLU A 107 -28.22 17.25 -4.99
C GLU A 107 -29.55 16.50 -5.15
N ILE A 108 -29.67 15.32 -4.54
CA ILE A 108 -30.91 14.52 -4.54
C ILE A 108 -31.90 14.95 -3.44
N GLY A 109 -31.57 15.97 -2.64
CA GLY A 109 -32.43 16.53 -1.60
C GLY A 109 -32.50 15.72 -0.30
N LEU A 110 -31.63 14.74 -0.08
CA LEU A 110 -31.57 13.91 1.13
C LEU A 110 -30.63 14.53 2.17
N ARG A 111 -31.11 15.46 2.98
CA ARG A 111 -30.29 16.05 4.06
C ARG A 111 -30.28 15.18 5.32
N PRO A 112 -29.12 14.84 5.90
CA PRO A 112 -29.06 14.23 7.21
C PRO A 112 -29.69 15.14 8.26
N ARG A 113 -30.55 14.59 9.13
CA ARG A 113 -31.24 15.36 10.18
C ARG A 113 -30.21 15.84 11.20
N GLN A 114 -29.86 17.13 11.17
CA GLN A 114 -28.98 17.74 12.17
C GLN A 114 -29.56 17.47 13.57
N ARG A 115 -28.81 16.74 14.42
CA ARG A 115 -29.11 16.67 15.84
C ARG A 115 -28.85 18.06 16.41
N VAL A 116 -29.94 18.76 16.70
CA VAL A 116 -29.92 20.00 17.49
C VAL A 116 -29.34 19.64 18.86
N ARG A 117 -28.27 20.34 19.24
CA ARG A 117 -27.64 20.25 20.56
C ARG A 117 -28.49 20.97 21.59
#